data_AF-A0AA43AKI9-F1
#
_entry.id   AF-A0AA43AKI9-F1
#
_cell.length_a   1.000
_cell.length_b   1.000
_cell.length_c   1.000
_cell.angle_alpha   90.00
_cell.angle_beta   90.00
_cell.angle_gamma   90.00
#
_symmetry.space_group_name_H-M   'P 1'
#
loop_
_entity.id
_entity.type
_entity.pdbx_description
1 polymer ?
#
loop_
_entity_poly.entity_id
_entity_poly.type
_entity_poly.pdbx_seq_one_letter_code
_entity_poly.pdbx_strand_id
1 'polypeptide(L)'
;MRKVSTAVLLSAVVLGFVYGYFRFMQSDELGAKYENSLLQAMNARYENSEHTKSLIAERMADGTDSDVIGLPRAGVARGYVWFIANPKSVPLVKKMPADSNYRLSEAQIEEIALRVRLDPAIRGYLLENRQ
;
A
#
# COMPACT_ATOMS: atom_id res chain seq x y z
N MET A 1 11.37 -12.95 -53.20
CA MET A 1 11.86 -12.68 -51.83
C MET A 1 11.09 -11.49 -51.28
N ARG A 2 10.14 -11.70 -50.34
CA ARG A 2 9.32 -10.63 -49.75
C ARG A 2 10.17 -9.83 -48.76
N LYS A 3 10.57 -8.61 -49.14
CA LYS A 3 11.12 -7.61 -48.21
C LYS A 3 9.98 -7.11 -47.34
N VAL A 4 9.70 -7.81 -46.24
CA VAL A 4 8.85 -7.27 -45.18
C VAL A 4 9.62 -6.09 -44.60
N SER A 5 9.16 -4.88 -44.93
CA SER A 5 9.84 -3.64 -44.58
C SER A 5 9.98 -3.54 -43.07
N THR A 6 11.22 -3.37 -42.60
CA THR A 6 11.62 -3.21 -41.20
C THR A 6 10.76 -2.16 -40.45
N ALA A 7 10.21 -1.19 -41.18
CA ALA A 7 9.27 -0.17 -40.68
C ALA A 7 7.95 -0.75 -40.13
N VAL A 8 7.40 -1.82 -40.73
CA VAL A 8 6.14 -2.44 -40.27
C VAL A 8 6.35 -3.21 -38.98
N LEU A 9 7.49 -3.89 -38.84
CA LEU A 9 7.88 -4.60 -37.61
C LEU A 9 8.11 -3.64 -36.44
N LEU A 10 8.79 -2.50 -36.68
CA LEU A 10 8.98 -1.46 -35.66
C LEU A 10 7.64 -0.87 -35.18
N SER A 11 6.70 -0.63 -36.10
CA SER A 11 5.38 -0.08 -35.78
C SER A 11 4.56 -1.00 -34.87
N ALA A 12 4.58 -2.31 -35.14
CA ALA A 12 3.87 -3.31 -34.34
C ALA A 12 4.46 -3.46 -32.93
N VAL A 13 5.79 -3.40 -32.79
CA VAL A 13 6.46 -3.43 -31.48
C VAL A 13 6.11 -2.18 -30.66
N VAL A 14 6.15 -0.99 -31.27
CA VAL A 14 5.77 0.26 -30.59
C VAL A 14 4.31 0.23 -30.14
N LEU A 15 3.38 -0.21 -30.99
CA LEU A 15 1.97 -0.36 -30.65
C LEU A 15 1.75 -1.36 -29.50
N GLY A 16 2.47 -2.49 -29.51
CA GLY A 16 2.44 -3.48 -28.42
C GLY A 16 2.93 -2.90 -27.09
N PHE A 17 4.02 -2.14 -27.11
CA PHE A 17 4.56 -1.45 -25.92
C PHE A 17 3.59 -0.39 -25.39
N VAL A 18 3.02 0.46 -26.25
CA VAL A 18 2.07 1.50 -25.85
C VAL A 18 0.81 0.88 -25.24
N TYR A 19 0.29 -0.18 -25.85
CA TYR A 19 -0.89 -0.87 -25.33
C TYR A 19 -0.63 -1.56 -23.99
N GLY A 20 0.51 -2.24 -23.85
CA GLY A 20 0.94 -2.86 -22.59
C GLY A 20 1.13 -1.82 -21.47
N TYR A 21 1.76 -0.69 -21.80
CA TYR A 21 1.95 0.41 -20.86
C TYR A 21 0.63 1.03 -20.42
N PHE A 22 -0.31 1.27 -21.34
CA PHE A 22 -1.62 1.83 -21.01
C PHE A 22 -2.43 0.90 -20.11
N ARG A 23 -2.41 -0.42 -20.39
CA ARG A 23 -3.03 -1.45 -19.54
C ARG A 23 -2.43 -1.47 -18.14
N PHE A 24 -1.10 -1.38 -18.04
CA PHE A 24 -0.39 -1.33 -16.77
C PHE A 24 -0.79 -0.09 -15.94
N MET A 25 -0.79 1.09 -16.55
CA MET A 25 -1.20 2.34 -15.91
C MET A 25 -2.64 2.26 -15.38
N GLN A 26 -3.56 1.70 -16.17
CA GLN A 26 -4.95 1.53 -15.75
C GLN A 26 -5.10 0.54 -14.59
N SER A 27 -4.35 -0.57 -14.61
CA SER A 27 -4.35 -1.54 -13.50
C SER A 27 -3.77 -0.95 -12.22
N ASP A 28 -2.72 -0.13 -12.33
CA ASP A 28 -2.08 0.53 -11.19
C ASP A 28 -3.02 1.58 -10.58
N GLU A 29 -3.70 2.39 -11.41
CA GLU A 29 -4.68 3.38 -10.95
C GLU A 29 -5.85 2.73 -10.19
N LEU A 30 -6.37 1.61 -10.71
CA LEU A 30 -7.44 0.85 -10.04
C LEU A 30 -6.95 0.26 -8.71
N GLY A 31 -5.73 -0.28 -8.67
CA GLY A 31 -5.10 -0.76 -7.44
C GLY A 31 -4.97 0.35 -6.40
N ALA A 32 -4.53 1.54 -6.81
CA ALA A 32 -4.38 2.69 -5.92
C ALA A 32 -5.73 3.17 -5.36
N LYS A 33 -6.79 3.20 -6.19
CA LYS A 33 -8.16 3.54 -5.74
C LYS A 33 -8.68 2.54 -4.72
N TYR A 34 -8.47 1.26 -4.97
CA TYR A 34 -8.87 0.20 -4.05
C TYR A 34 -8.17 0.34 -2.69
N GLU A 35 -6.85 0.46 -2.70
CA GLU A 35 -6.04 0.59 -1.49
C GLU A 35 -6.38 1.86 -0.69
N ASN A 36 -6.63 2.98 -1.37
CA ASN A 36 -7.07 4.21 -0.70
C ASN A 36 -8.48 4.06 -0.10
N SER A 37 -9.38 3.36 -0.78
CA SER A 37 -10.73 3.09 -0.25
C SER A 37 -10.66 2.19 0.98
N LEU A 38 -9.74 1.22 0.99
CA LEU A 38 -9.49 0.36 2.15
C LEU A 38 -8.99 1.19 3.35
N LEU A 39 -8.01 2.08 3.14
CA LEU A 39 -7.53 2.98 4.20
C LEU A 39 -8.63 3.90 4.72
N GLN A 40 -9.49 4.43 3.85
CA GLN A 40 -10.65 5.25 4.25
C GLN A 40 -11.64 4.46 5.09
N ALA A 41 -11.95 3.21 4.70
CA ALA A 41 -12.83 2.34 5.45
C ALA A 41 -12.27 2.03 6.85
N MET A 42 -10.97 1.72 6.94
CA MET A 42 -10.31 1.48 8.24
C MET A 42 -10.27 2.74 9.09
N ASN A 43 -9.97 3.91 8.51
CA ASN A 43 -9.99 5.16 9.24
C ASN A 43 -11.40 5.45 9.78
N ALA A 44 -12.44 5.39 8.94
CA ALA A 44 -13.82 5.62 9.36
C ALA A 44 -14.27 4.65 10.46
N ARG A 45 -13.83 3.39 10.40
CA ARG A 45 -14.17 2.36 11.40
C ARG A 45 -13.55 2.64 12.78
N TYR A 46 -12.35 3.21 12.83
CA TYR A 46 -11.55 3.32 14.05
C TYR A 46 -11.21 4.75 14.48
N GLU A 47 -11.64 5.77 13.75
CA GLU A 47 -11.30 7.18 14.01
C GLU A 47 -11.63 7.60 15.46
N ASN A 48 -12.74 7.11 15.99
CA ASN A 48 -13.20 7.41 17.35
C ASN A 48 -12.87 6.32 18.37
N SER A 49 -12.16 5.26 17.97
CA SER A 49 -11.76 4.19 18.89
C SER A 49 -10.62 4.64 19.80
N GLU A 50 -10.75 4.36 21.08
CA GLU A 50 -9.65 4.50 22.03
C GLU A 50 -8.54 3.50 21.72
N HIS A 51 -7.30 3.85 22.12
CA HIS A 51 -6.11 3.03 21.90
C HIS A 51 -6.08 1.80 22.82
N THR A 52 -7.04 0.91 22.64
CA THR A 52 -7.14 -0.36 23.39
C THR A 52 -6.10 -1.37 22.95
N LYS A 53 -5.63 -1.28 21.70
CA LYS A 53 -4.56 -2.10 21.14
C LYS A 53 -3.32 -1.25 20.86
N SER A 54 -2.15 -1.79 21.18
CA SER A 54 -0.83 -1.21 20.90
C SER A 54 -0.52 -1.11 19.40
N LEU A 55 -1.10 -1.99 18.59
CA LEU A 55 -1.15 -1.93 17.13
C LEU A 55 -2.30 -2.80 16.60
N ILE A 56 -2.68 -2.55 15.37
CA ILE A 56 -3.61 -3.37 14.58
C ILE A 56 -2.83 -3.85 13.36
N ALA A 57 -2.88 -5.15 13.07
CA ALA A 57 -2.31 -5.73 11.86
C ALA A 57 -3.30 -6.78 11.37
N GLU A 58 -4.03 -6.47 10.30
CA GLU A 58 -5.11 -7.29 9.77
C GLU A 58 -4.71 -7.84 8.40
N ARG A 59 -4.71 -9.17 8.30
CA ARG A 59 -4.58 -9.89 7.03
C ARG A 59 -5.94 -9.97 6.36
N MET A 60 -5.99 -9.62 5.09
CA MET A 60 -7.21 -9.72 4.28
C MET A 60 -7.38 -11.14 3.72
N ALA A 61 -8.63 -11.59 3.60
CA ALA A 61 -8.98 -13.02 3.65
C ALA A 61 -8.63 -13.85 2.40
N ASP A 62 -8.19 -13.25 1.31
CA ASP A 62 -8.00 -13.94 0.02
C ASP A 62 -6.55 -13.91 -0.52
N GLY A 63 -5.62 -13.24 0.18
CA GLY A 63 -4.22 -13.07 -0.26
C GLY A 63 -4.03 -12.21 -1.52
N THR A 64 -5.13 -11.96 -2.27
CA THR A 64 -5.28 -11.02 -3.38
C THR A 64 -5.67 -9.62 -2.93
N ASP A 65 -5.96 -9.43 -1.66
CA ASP A 65 -6.14 -8.15 -1.03
C ASP A 65 -4.83 -7.62 -0.42
N SER A 66 -4.86 -6.34 -0.07
CA SER A 66 -3.77 -5.66 0.61
C SER A 66 -4.01 -5.67 2.13
N ASP A 67 -3.07 -6.21 2.87
CA ASP A 67 -3.07 -6.26 4.34
C ASP A 67 -2.91 -4.84 4.90
N VAL A 68 -3.44 -4.60 6.10
CA VAL A 68 -3.44 -3.26 6.72
C VAL A 68 -2.79 -3.25 8.09
N ILE A 69 -2.11 -2.14 8.39
CA ILE A 69 -1.47 -1.87 9.68
C ILE A 69 -2.08 -0.59 10.24
N GLY A 70 -2.56 -0.63 11.48
CA GLY A 70 -3.02 0.53 12.23
C GLY A 70 -2.11 0.77 13.43
N LEU A 71 -1.49 1.96 13.49
CA LEU A 71 -0.63 2.38 14.60
C LEU A 71 -1.32 3.48 15.42
N PRO A 72 -1.34 3.44 16.75
CA PRO A 72 -1.94 4.50 17.56
C PRO A 72 -1.38 5.87 17.17
N ARG A 73 -2.27 6.85 16.94
CA ARG A 73 -1.86 8.22 16.62
C ARG A 73 -1.14 8.84 17.82
N ALA A 74 0.06 9.35 17.60
CA ALA A 74 0.84 9.98 18.66
C ALA A 74 0.19 11.31 19.11
N GLY A 75 0.14 11.54 20.42
CA GLY A 75 -0.34 12.80 21.00
C GLY A 75 -1.86 12.96 21.08
N VAL A 76 -2.64 11.93 20.70
CA VAL A 76 -4.10 11.91 20.84
C VAL A 76 -4.56 10.62 21.51
N ALA A 77 -5.74 10.61 22.11
CA ALA A 77 -6.26 9.44 22.84
C ALA A 77 -7.01 8.42 21.96
N ARG A 78 -7.30 8.79 20.70
CA ARG A 78 -8.18 8.04 19.80
C ARG A 78 -7.64 7.98 18.38
N GLY A 79 -8.06 6.96 17.65
CA GLY A 79 -7.76 6.80 16.22
C GLY A 79 -6.37 6.24 15.93
N TYR A 80 -6.19 5.75 14.72
CA TYR A 80 -4.99 5.07 14.26
C TYR A 80 -4.46 5.72 12.97
N VAL A 81 -3.15 5.63 12.75
CA VAL A 81 -2.52 5.86 11.46
C VAL A 81 -2.48 4.54 10.72
N TRP A 82 -3.12 4.50 9.57
CA TRP A 82 -3.28 3.32 8.74
C TRP A 82 -2.28 3.29 7.61
N PHE A 83 -1.73 2.10 7.35
CA PHE A 83 -0.84 1.80 6.24
C PHE A 83 -1.31 0.56 5.51
N ILE A 84 -1.03 0.53 4.21
CA ILE A 84 -1.04 -0.72 3.45
C ILE A 84 0.28 -1.44 3.70
N ALA A 85 0.23 -2.70 4.17
CA ALA A 85 1.42 -3.46 4.51
C ALA A 85 2.14 -4.03 3.27
N ASN A 86 1.39 -4.42 2.24
CA ASN A 86 1.86 -5.05 0.99
C ASN A 86 1.23 -4.37 -0.24
N PRO A 87 1.60 -3.11 -0.52
CA PRO A 87 1.00 -2.34 -1.60
C PRO A 87 1.22 -3.01 -2.96
N LYS A 88 0.21 -2.93 -3.82
CA LYS A 88 0.22 -3.49 -5.19
C LYS A 88 0.27 -2.41 -6.26
N SER A 89 0.16 -1.15 -5.84
CA SER A 89 0.16 0.02 -6.71
C SER A 89 1.13 1.08 -6.22
N VAL A 90 1.54 2.00 -7.09
CA VAL A 90 2.31 3.18 -6.69
C VAL A 90 1.39 4.34 -6.23
N PRO A 91 1.80 5.18 -5.26
CA PRO A 91 3.04 5.07 -4.46
C PRO A 91 2.99 3.88 -3.48
N LEU A 92 4.14 3.26 -3.21
CA LEU A 92 4.20 2.10 -2.31
C LEU A 92 3.71 2.47 -0.90
N VAL A 93 4.24 3.56 -0.34
CA VAL A 93 3.81 4.03 0.98
C VAL A 93 2.49 4.79 0.84
N LYS A 94 1.43 4.22 1.39
CA LYS A 94 0.11 4.87 1.53
C LYS A 94 -0.23 4.96 3.01
N LYS A 95 -0.66 6.14 3.45
CA LYS A 95 -0.86 6.49 4.85
C LYS A 95 -2.15 7.27 5.05
N MET A 96 -2.91 6.97 6.10
CA MET A 96 -4.10 7.74 6.48
C MET A 96 -4.30 7.81 8.00
N PRO A 97 -4.46 9.00 8.61
CA PRO A 97 -4.35 10.32 8.01
C PRO A 97 -2.92 10.66 7.60
N ALA A 98 -2.74 11.39 6.50
CA ALA A 98 -1.43 11.69 5.91
C ALA A 98 -0.50 12.46 6.87
N ASP A 99 -1.04 13.41 7.65
CA ASP A 99 -0.26 14.29 8.53
C ASP A 99 -0.17 13.80 9.98
N SER A 100 -0.57 12.55 10.25
CA SER A 100 -0.54 12.01 11.63
C SER A 100 0.76 11.29 11.95
N ASN A 101 1.27 11.50 13.16
CA ASN A 101 2.44 10.79 13.66
C ASN A 101 2.04 9.54 14.43
N TYR A 102 2.98 8.62 14.59
CA TYR A 102 2.84 7.38 15.35
C TYR A 102 4.15 7.07 16.07
N ARG A 103 4.07 6.23 17.10
CA ARG A 103 5.24 5.68 17.77
C ARG A 103 5.31 4.19 17.54
N LEU A 104 6.53 3.69 17.31
CA LEU A 104 6.73 2.30 16.95
C LEU A 104 8.07 1.80 17.47
N SER A 105 8.04 0.72 18.24
CA SER A 105 9.24 0.00 18.68
C SER A 105 9.64 -1.10 17.71
N GLU A 106 10.89 -1.57 17.79
CA GLU A 106 11.36 -2.69 16.97
C GLU A 106 10.56 -3.98 17.23
N ALA A 107 10.22 -4.25 18.49
CA ALA A 107 9.40 -5.41 18.85
C ALA A 107 8.03 -5.39 18.16
N GLN A 108 7.42 -4.21 18.02
CA GLN A 108 6.14 -4.05 17.31
C GLN A 108 6.28 -4.24 15.80
N ILE A 109 7.42 -3.90 15.20
CA ILE A 109 7.68 -4.15 13.78
C ILE A 109 7.78 -5.66 13.51
N GLU A 110 8.46 -6.39 14.38
CA GLU A 110 8.52 -7.85 14.28
C GLU A 110 7.14 -8.47 14.51
N GLU A 111 6.35 -7.95 15.45
CA GLU A 111 4.95 -8.35 15.66
C GLU A 111 4.08 -8.13 14.41
N ILE A 112 4.27 -7.02 13.69
CA ILE A 112 3.60 -6.74 12.42
C ILE A 112 4.02 -7.77 11.37
N ALA A 113 5.32 -8.00 11.20
CA ALA A 113 5.86 -8.93 10.21
C ALA A 113 5.39 -10.38 10.41
N LEU A 114 5.04 -10.77 11.65
CA LEU A 114 4.45 -12.07 11.96
C LEU A 114 2.97 -12.20 11.58
N ARG A 115 2.23 -11.08 11.49
CA ARG A 115 0.77 -11.07 11.29
C ARG A 115 0.34 -10.80 9.85
N VAL A 116 1.10 -9.96 9.15
CA VAL A 116 0.79 -9.53 7.78
C VAL A 116 1.97 -9.77 6.87
N ARG A 117 1.74 -9.84 5.55
CA ARG A 117 2.85 -9.77 4.59
C ARG A 117 3.34 -8.32 4.57
N LEU A 118 4.45 -8.05 5.24
CA LEU A 118 5.05 -6.72 5.28
C LEU A 118 6.03 -6.53 4.13
N ASP A 119 5.75 -5.58 3.25
CA ASP A 119 6.64 -5.21 2.17
C ASP A 119 7.91 -4.52 2.71
N PRO A 120 9.11 -4.83 2.18
CA PRO A 120 10.36 -4.24 2.65
C PRO A 120 10.40 -2.70 2.60
N ALA A 121 9.76 -2.07 1.61
CA ALA A 121 9.71 -0.62 1.51
C ALA A 121 8.85 -0.02 2.63
N ILE A 122 7.74 -0.68 2.98
CA ILE A 122 6.92 -0.29 4.12
C ILE A 122 7.67 -0.50 5.43
N ARG A 123 8.37 -1.62 5.59
CA ARG A 123 9.21 -1.87 6.77
C ARG A 123 10.29 -0.80 6.94
N GLY A 124 10.99 -0.46 5.86
CA GLY A 124 12.00 0.61 5.84
C GLY A 124 11.41 1.95 6.25
N TYR A 125 10.29 2.34 5.63
CA TYR A 125 9.60 3.58 5.97
C TYR A 125 9.17 3.63 7.45
N LEU A 126 8.62 2.53 7.99
CA LEU A 126 8.20 2.45 9.38
C LEU A 126 9.39 2.60 10.35
N LEU A 127 10.54 2.01 10.03
CA LEU A 127 11.77 2.12 10.82
C LEU A 127 12.35 3.53 10.80
N GLU A 128 12.35 4.19 9.65
CA GLU A 128 12.90 5.53 9.47
C GLU A 128 12.03 6.63 10.12
N ASN A 129 10.72 6.42 10.17
CA ASN A 129 9.75 7.43 10.62
C ASN A 129 9.16 7.12 12.01
N ARG A 130 9.78 6.21 12.77
CA ARG A 130 9.37 5.94 14.16
C ARG A 130 9.74 7.11 15.07
N GLN A 131 8.76 7.64 15.80
CA GLN A 131 8.95 8.66 16.84
C GLN A 131 8.95 8.06 18.25
#